data_AF-A0A1Y1LEI0-F1
#
_entry.id   AF-A0A1Y1LEI0-F1
#
_cell.length_a   1.000
_cell.length_b   1.000
_cell.length_c   1.000
_cell.angle_alpha   90.00
_cell.angle_beta   90.00
_cell.angle_gamma   90.00
#
_symmetry.space_group_name_H-M   'P 1'
#
loop_
_entity.id
_entity.type
_entity.pdbx_description
1 polymer ?
#
loop_
_entity_poly.entity_id
_entity_poly.type
_entity_poly.pdbx_seq_one_letter_code
_entity_poly.pdbx_strand_id
1 'polypeptide(L)'
;MKLLLAILISTSFMTVGVSKQCFTCVSNEKNENNCSDPFTGKSLHRHTCDVPSAVCVIEKTAPGEATREHVFRGCVASDYCTVSGKHARFCQTCDVDFCNSSAVLTASLLMLSVLYLMKFVI
;
A
#
# COMPACT_ATOMS: atom_id res chain seq x y z
N MET A 1 35.01 -12.37 20.86
CA MET A 1 34.72 -12.01 19.45
C MET A 1 33.32 -12.41 18.99
N LYS A 2 32.87 -13.67 19.15
CA LYS A 2 31.53 -14.11 18.68
C LYS A 2 30.34 -13.38 19.37
N LEU A 3 30.48 -13.04 20.66
CA LEU A 3 29.46 -12.30 21.41
C LEU A 3 29.32 -10.84 20.96
N LEU A 4 30.44 -10.18 20.64
CA LEU A 4 30.46 -8.81 20.10
C LEU A 4 29.81 -8.74 18.71
N LEU A 5 30.04 -9.75 17.87
CA LEU A 5 29.41 -9.84 16.55
C LEU A 5 27.89 -10.04 16.67
N ALA A 6 27.44 -10.89 17.60
CA ALA A 6 26.01 -11.10 17.86
C ALA A 6 25.32 -9.84 18.41
N ILE A 7 26.00 -9.08 19.28
CA ILE A 7 25.51 -7.80 19.78
C ILE A 7 25.41 -6.78 18.63
N LEU A 8 26.45 -6.64 17.80
CA LEU A 8 26.46 -5.74 16.64
C LEU A 8 25.33 -6.07 15.63
N ILE A 9 25.10 -7.35 15.34
CA ILE A 9 24.01 -7.81 14.48
C ILE A 9 22.65 -7.51 15.14
N SER A 10 22.49 -7.77 16.43
CA SER A 10 21.23 -7.48 17.14
C SER A 10 20.91 -5.98 17.23
N THR A 11 21.92 -5.12 17.36
CA THR A 11 21.74 -3.65 17.34
C THR A 11 21.49 -3.10 15.94
N SER A 12 21.87 -3.82 14.88
CA SER A 12 21.55 -3.43 13.50
C SER A 12 20.08 -3.70 13.11
N PHE A 13 19.37 -4.50 13.91
CA PHE A 13 17.91 -4.66 13.84
C PHE A 13 17.15 -3.69 14.75
N MET A 14 17.83 -2.68 15.33
CA MET A 14 17.15 -1.52 15.90
C MET A 14 16.36 -0.88 14.77
N THR A 15 15.06 -1.13 14.79
CA THR A 15 14.07 -0.64 13.85
C THR A 15 14.21 0.86 13.74
N VAL A 16 14.97 1.32 12.75
CA VAL A 16 14.81 2.66 12.21
C VAL A 16 13.32 2.75 11.91
N GLY A 17 12.64 3.67 12.59
CA GLY A 17 11.25 4.00 12.29
C GLY A 17 11.19 4.54 10.87
N VAL A 18 11.20 3.63 9.90
CA VAL A 18 11.01 3.94 8.50
C VAL A 18 9.59 4.46 8.44
N SER A 19 9.48 5.77 8.30
CA SER A 19 8.19 6.40 8.12
C SER A 19 7.55 5.80 6.86
N LYS A 20 6.36 5.22 7.05
CA LYS A 20 5.62 4.48 6.03
C LYS A 20 5.41 5.35 4.79
N GLN A 21 5.59 4.81 3.60
CA GLN A 21 5.33 5.54 2.37
C GLN A 21 4.09 4.99 1.66
N CYS A 22 3.16 5.87 1.31
CA CYS A 22 1.90 5.51 0.65
C CYS A 22 1.68 6.34 -0.61
N PHE A 23 0.89 5.83 -1.55
CA PHE A 23 0.35 6.68 -2.60
C PHE A 23 -0.78 7.54 -2.05
N THR A 24 -0.81 8.81 -2.42
CA THR A 24 -1.87 9.76 -2.04
C THR A 24 -2.57 10.31 -3.26
N CYS A 25 -3.89 10.16 -3.31
CA CYS A 25 -4.73 10.81 -4.32
C CYS A 25 -6.19 10.84 -3.89
N VAL A 26 -6.91 11.77 -4.50
CA VAL A 26 -8.37 11.88 -4.43
C VAL A 26 -8.82 12.01 -5.88
N SER A 27 -9.70 11.11 -6.34
CA SER A 27 -10.26 11.22 -7.69
C SER A 27 -11.36 12.27 -7.70
N ASN A 28 -11.14 13.36 -8.43
CA ASN A 28 -12.15 14.38 -8.66
C ASN A 28 -12.59 14.28 -10.12
N GLU A 29 -13.72 14.87 -10.50
CA GLU A 29 -14.22 14.87 -11.89
C GLU A 29 -13.18 15.29 -12.95
N LYS A 30 -12.14 16.05 -12.56
CA LYS A 30 -11.05 16.51 -13.44
C LYS A 30 -9.81 15.60 -13.48
N ASN A 31 -9.62 14.72 -12.49
CA ASN A 31 -8.38 13.96 -12.26
C ASN A 31 -8.60 12.44 -12.12
N GLU A 32 -9.76 11.95 -12.53
CA GLU A 32 -10.22 10.57 -12.36
C GLU A 32 -9.20 9.52 -12.84
N ASN A 33 -8.62 9.73 -14.03
CA ASN A 33 -7.65 8.81 -14.63
C ASN A 33 -6.32 8.72 -13.89
N ASN A 34 -6.02 9.67 -12.99
CA ASN A 34 -4.74 9.69 -12.28
C ASN A 34 -4.78 8.89 -10.97
N CYS A 35 -5.96 8.66 -10.39
CA CYS A 35 -6.11 7.99 -9.08
C CYS A 35 -6.72 6.57 -9.18
N SER A 36 -7.48 6.33 -10.25
CA SER A 36 -8.04 5.01 -10.59
C SER A 36 -7.02 4.15 -11.35
N ASP A 37 -7.20 2.83 -11.27
CA ASP A 37 -6.34 1.87 -11.98
C ASP A 37 -6.82 1.64 -13.41
N PRO A 38 -5.93 1.31 -14.36
CA PRO A 38 -4.47 1.29 -14.24
C PRO A 38 -3.87 2.70 -14.32
N PHE A 39 -2.78 2.96 -13.58
CA PHE A 39 -2.10 4.26 -13.60
C PHE A 39 -1.51 4.54 -14.99
N THR A 40 -2.19 5.37 -15.77
CA THR A 40 -1.77 5.75 -17.11
C THR A 40 -1.16 7.15 -17.08
N GLY A 41 0.16 7.23 -16.95
CA GLY A 41 0.92 8.39 -17.46
C GLY A 41 1.55 9.36 -16.47
N LYS A 42 1.25 9.33 -15.16
CA LYS A 42 2.03 10.08 -14.14
C LYS A 42 2.04 9.30 -12.82
N SER A 43 3.23 9.12 -12.23
CA SER A 43 3.35 8.45 -10.93
C SER A 43 2.48 9.17 -9.90
N LEU A 44 1.57 8.44 -9.26
CA LEU A 44 0.83 8.96 -8.12
C LEU A 44 1.78 9.62 -7.12
N HIS A 45 1.32 10.70 -6.48
CA HIS A 45 2.12 11.36 -5.47
C HIS A 45 2.42 10.36 -4.35
N ARG A 46 3.69 10.31 -3.96
CA ARG A 46 4.20 9.45 -2.89
C ARG A 46 4.35 10.33 -1.66
N HIS A 47 3.75 9.90 -0.56
CA HIS A 47 3.74 10.65 0.68
C HIS A 47 4.27 9.77 1.83
N THR A 48 5.08 10.39 2.67
CA THR A 48 5.68 9.79 3.86
C THR A 48 4.76 10.08 5.04
N CYS A 49 4.25 9.05 5.71
CA CYS A 49 3.25 9.20 6.76
C CYS A 49 3.86 9.76 8.04
N ASP A 50 3.30 10.86 8.55
CA ASP A 50 3.80 11.55 9.74
C ASP A 50 3.69 10.72 11.03
N VAL A 51 2.73 9.79 11.07
CA VAL A 51 2.43 8.99 12.25
C VAL A 51 3.01 7.58 12.10
N PRO A 52 3.79 7.06 13.09
CA PRO A 52 4.38 5.73 13.01
C PRO A 52 3.37 4.59 12.89
N SER A 53 2.16 4.77 13.43
CA SER A 53 1.06 3.80 13.35
C SER A 53 0.18 3.97 12.12
N ALA A 54 0.54 4.86 11.18
CA ALA A 54 -0.21 5.04 9.95
C ALA A 54 -0.01 3.85 9.01
N VAL A 55 -1.09 3.45 8.35
CA VAL A 55 -1.13 2.45 7.29
C VAL A 55 -1.57 3.08 5.99
N CYS A 56 -1.29 2.43 4.87
CA CYS A 56 -1.80 2.88 3.59
C CYS A 56 -3.25 2.41 3.41
N VAL A 57 -4.09 3.24 2.82
CA VAL A 57 -5.47 2.88 2.45
C VAL A 57 -5.71 3.07 0.97
N ILE A 58 -6.62 2.24 0.45
CA ILE A 58 -7.37 2.47 -0.77
C ILE A 58 -8.86 2.35 -0.45
N GLU A 59 -9.62 3.37 -0.78
CA GLU A 59 -11.07 3.41 -0.63
C GLU A 59 -11.71 3.73 -1.98
N LYS A 60 -12.78 3.03 -2.34
CA LYS A 60 -13.59 3.27 -3.54
C LYS A 60 -15.07 3.37 -3.15
N THR A 61 -15.72 4.46 -3.47
CA THR A 61 -17.16 4.64 -3.23
C THR A 61 -17.98 3.96 -4.33
N ALA A 62 -19.21 3.54 -4.02
CA ALA A 62 -20.10 3.04 -5.06
C ALA A 62 -20.43 4.18 -6.04
N PRO A 63 -20.48 3.93 -7.37
CA PRO A 63 -21.08 4.88 -8.29
C PRO A 63 -22.57 5.04 -7.91
N GLY A 64 -23.01 6.28 -7.72
CA GLY A 64 -24.42 6.60 -7.56
C GLY A 64 -25.11 6.71 -8.92
N GLU A 65 -26.44 6.80 -8.97
CA GLU A 65 -27.20 6.96 -10.23
C GLU A 65 -26.77 8.16 -11.08
N ALA A 66 -26.12 9.16 -10.47
CA ALA A 66 -25.60 10.35 -11.15
C ALA A 66 -24.12 10.67 -10.84
N THR A 67 -23.43 9.88 -10.00
CA THR A 67 -22.07 10.18 -9.53
C THR A 67 -21.11 9.05 -9.82
N ARG A 68 -19.95 9.40 -10.41
CA ARG A 68 -18.87 8.45 -10.72
C ARG A 68 -18.23 7.87 -9.46
N GLU A 69 -17.54 6.75 -9.60
CA GLU A 69 -16.76 6.12 -8.52
C GLU A 69 -15.69 7.08 -8.02
N HIS A 70 -15.65 7.32 -6.71
CA HIS A 70 -14.63 8.15 -6.08
C HIS A 70 -13.59 7.25 -5.41
N VAL A 71 -12.33 7.40 -5.80
CA VAL A 71 -11.16 6.70 -5.27
C VAL A 71 -10.36 7.63 -4.36
N PHE A 72 -10.08 7.16 -3.16
CA PHE A 72 -9.19 7.79 -2.20
C PHE A 72 -8.02 6.86 -1.88
N ARG A 73 -6.81 7.42 -1.85
CA ARG A 73 -5.59 6.75 -1.40
C ARG A 73 -4.84 7.67 -0.44
N GLY A 74 -4.27 7.12 0.64
CA GLY A 74 -3.42 7.90 1.53
C GLY A 74 -2.94 7.17 2.78
N CYS A 75 -2.39 7.94 3.72
CA CYS A 75 -2.01 7.51 5.06
C CYS A 75 -3.19 7.68 6.03
N VAL A 76 -3.57 6.63 6.75
CA VAL A 76 -4.67 6.66 7.72
C VAL A 76 -4.36 5.79 8.94
N ALA A 77 -5.20 5.85 9.97
CA ALA A 77 -5.14 4.92 11.09
C ALA A 77 -5.53 3.49 10.65
N SER A 78 -5.01 2.47 11.34
CA SER A 78 -5.23 1.06 11.00
C SER A 78 -6.69 0.62 11.02
N ASP A 79 -7.51 1.28 11.84
CA ASP A 79 -8.95 1.06 12.00
C ASP A 79 -9.83 1.87 11.05
N TYR A 80 -9.24 2.68 10.15
CA TYR A 80 -9.98 3.58 9.26
C TYR A 80 -11.08 2.87 8.46
N CYS A 81 -10.79 1.73 7.83
CA CYS A 81 -11.81 1.00 7.06
C CYS A 81 -12.94 0.43 7.94
N THR A 82 -12.67 0.15 9.22
CA THR A 82 -13.68 -0.32 10.18
C THR A 82 -14.59 0.82 10.64
N VAL A 83 -14.03 2.02 10.80
CA VAL A 83 -14.75 3.20 11.31
C VAL A 83 -15.45 3.97 10.18
N SER A 84 -14.69 4.37 9.15
CA SER A 84 -15.11 5.28 8.08
C SER A 84 -15.46 4.57 6.78
N GLY A 85 -14.87 3.39 6.53
CA GLY A 85 -15.06 2.64 5.28
C GLY A 85 -16.44 2.00 5.09
N LYS A 86 -17.39 2.18 6.04
CA LYS A 86 -18.73 1.55 5.99
C LYS A 86 -19.60 1.99 4.82
N HIS A 87 -19.34 3.17 4.27
CA HIS A 87 -20.07 3.71 3.11
C HIS A 87 -19.32 3.47 1.79
N ALA A 88 -18.09 2.94 1.86
CA ALA A 88 -17.32 2.60 0.68
C ALA A 88 -17.78 1.25 0.11
N ARG A 89 -17.77 1.12 -1.21
CA ARG A 89 -17.94 -0.17 -1.88
C ARG A 89 -16.73 -1.07 -1.61
N PHE A 90 -15.56 -0.48 -1.51
CA PHE A 90 -14.31 -1.16 -1.26
C PHE A 90 -13.43 -0.29 -0.36
N CYS A 91 -12.93 -0.87 0.72
CA CYS A 91 -11.94 -0.22 1.58
C CYS A 91 -10.94 -1.28 2.03
N GLN A 92 -9.66 -1.01 1.82
CA GLN A 92 -8.59 -1.90 2.25
C GLN A 92 -7.44 -1.08 2.81
N THR A 93 -6.99 -1.47 4.00
CA THR A 93 -5.73 -1.01 4.59
C THR A 93 -4.62 -2.04 4.37
N CYS A 94 -3.38 -1.58 4.31
CA CYS A 94 -2.21 -2.45 4.21
C CYS A 94 -0.97 -1.75 4.83
N ASP A 95 -0.06 -2.56 5.38
CA ASP A 95 1.05 -2.09 6.23
C ASP A 95 2.42 -2.32 5.55
N VAL A 96 2.50 -2.07 4.24
CA VAL A 96 3.76 -2.16 3.47
C VAL A 96 3.88 -0.90 2.63
N ASP A 97 5.10 -0.42 2.38
CA ASP A 97 5.29 0.77 1.54
C ASP A 97 4.63 0.57 0.17
N PHE A 98 3.88 1.58 -0.27
CA PHE A 98 3.21 1.63 -1.58
C PHE A 98 2.22 0.49 -1.83
N CYS A 99 1.79 -0.21 -0.78
CA CYS A 99 0.89 -1.36 -0.88
C CYS A 99 -0.51 -1.00 -1.35
N ASN A 100 -0.89 0.27 -1.20
CA ASN A 100 -2.13 0.80 -1.74
C ASN A 100 -2.01 1.13 -3.23
N SER A 101 -1.12 0.46 -3.95
CA SER A 101 -1.20 0.32 -5.41
C SER A 101 -1.90 -0.97 -5.76
N SER A 102 -2.67 -0.96 -6.83
CA SER A 102 -3.41 -2.14 -7.27
C SER A 102 -2.52 -3.14 -8.03
N ALA A 103 -1.22 -2.87 -8.09
CA ALA A 103 -0.21 -3.65 -8.80
C ALA A 103 0.51 -4.71 -7.94
N VAL A 104 0.34 -4.72 -6.61
CA VAL A 104 1.16 -5.58 -5.71
C VAL A 104 0.85 -7.08 -5.86
N LEU A 105 -0.34 -7.45 -6.34
CA LEU A 105 -0.73 -8.85 -6.54
C LEU A 105 0.08 -9.58 -7.63
N THR A 106 0.67 -8.88 -8.59
CA THR A 106 1.41 -9.54 -9.70
C THR A 106 2.79 -10.03 -9.28
N ALA A 107 3.48 -9.33 -8.40
CA ALA A 107 4.83 -9.70 -7.98
C ALA A 107 4.87 -10.98 -7.13
N SER A 108 3.88 -11.18 -6.25
CA SER A 108 3.79 -12.37 -5.38
C SER A 108 3.53 -13.66 -6.18
N LEU A 109 2.74 -13.59 -7.25
CA LEU A 109 2.47 -14.74 -8.13
C LEU A 109 3.71 -15.15 -8.94
N LEU A 110 4.50 -14.17 -9.39
CA LEU A 110 5.77 -14.43 -10.10
C LEU A 110 6.80 -15.10 -9.18
N MET A 111 6.93 -14.65 -7.93
CA MET A 111 7.83 -15.30 -6.96
C MET A 111 7.41 -16.74 -6.67
N LEU A 112 6.11 -17.04 -6.62
CA LEU A 112 5.62 -18.41 -6.45
C LEU A 112 6.01 -19.31 -7.63
N SER A 113 5.90 -18.79 -8.86
CA SER A 113 6.28 -19.53 -10.07
C SER A 113 7.79 -19.82 -10.13
N VAL A 114 8.63 -18.87 -9.72
CA VAL A 114 10.09 -19.04 -9.66
C VAL A 114 10.49 -20.09 -8.61
N LEU A 115 9.87 -20.06 -7.42
CA LEU A 115 10.11 -21.06 -6.38
C LEU A 115 9.65 -22.47 -6.79
N TYR A 116 8.52 -22.56 -7.49
CA TYR A 116 8.05 -23.83 -8.05
C TYR A 116 9.05 -24.39 -9.06
N LEU A 117 9.54 -23.57 -10.00
CA LEU A 117 10.52 -23.99 -11.01
C LEU A 117 11.86 -24.41 -10.39
N MET A 118 12.33 -23.71 -9.35
CA MET A 118 13.56 -24.06 -8.62
C MET A 118 13.52 -25.45 -7.98
N LYS A 119 12.33 -25.95 -7.60
CA LYS A 119 12.14 -27.32 -7.07
C LYS A 119 12.37 -28.42 -8.12
N PHE A 120 12.25 -28.11 -9.42
CA PHE A 120 12.45 -29.08 -10.50
C PHE A 120 13.84 -29.01 -11.13
N VAL A 121 14.64 -28.00 -10.78
CA VAL A 121 16.01 -27.78 -11.30
C VAL A 121 17.08 -28.35 -10.35
N ILE A 122 16.74 -28.57 -9.07
CA ILE A 122 17.56 -29.26 -8.06
C ILE A 122 17.04 -30.68 -7.90
#